data_AF-A0A061RGN0-F1
#
_entry.id   AF-A0A061RGN0-F1
#
_cell.length_a   1.000
_cell.length_b   1.000
_cell.length_c   1.000
_cell.angle_alpha   90.00
_cell.angle_beta   90.00
_cell.angle_gamma   90.00
#
_symmetry.space_group_name_H-M   'P 1'
#
loop_
_entity.id
_entity.type
_entity.pdbx_description
1 polymer ?
#
loop_
_entity_poly.entity_id
_entity_poly.type
_entity_poly.pdbx_seq_one_letter_code
_entity_poly.pdbx_strand_id
1 'polypeptide(L)'
;MGAGNGMMLLRTARVPGCERYIGCDLSSFSVDYVKEVLERPQFSDIKDKVMLDKAGAHEAERYMEEKLDTIICNGVSMYFPSAAYLLDVVINSLNALQPGGTFFLGDVRNACLLQHFHASVGFFQSSSLPGDTPTASLASSVEKAIKFEKELLVDPALFLALPNVLPDLESVKLDIKRGWYHSEFQCFRYDVTFIKKGPQRRSPITYHVQGFKGMAELKNALSSQPLVYAVSGVQDARLAGDEVVRQLLFDPVARPDTLQAFTAEVDRMKGNLQPIEPEAVYTLGEDLGYRVEIIWQPENPTYFDALFVKADCEEPVLPLAMTTFQNVQTGSSAAFWESFTNKSGNYGPAQSADRLSSQDVSAIRADMRKTLPEYMIPSVFVSLPALPKTQNGKVDRKQLPEPSAADLEASGQRDGPYEPPTGHMEETLAGFYQDLLMTAEVSATDCFFALGGHSLLAMQLVHHIKQTYGLQLRLADLVEHSVLRDLAGHLESLLGKSAGGDFTAGGEQSAGPEIRIVGADDLPFEVEEIPNIWVPGK
;
A
#
# COMPACT_ATOMS: atom_id res chain seq x y z
N MET A 1 7.33 12.31 15.19
CA MET A 1 7.86 10.97 14.89
C MET A 1 7.94 10.78 13.39
N GLY A 2 8.99 10.13 12.90
CA GLY A 2 9.28 10.04 11.47
C GLY A 2 9.57 11.40 10.87
N ALA A 3 10.60 12.08 11.41
CA ALA A 3 10.96 13.43 10.97
C ALA A 3 11.37 13.48 9.49
N GLY A 4 11.86 12.37 8.93
CA GLY A 4 12.26 12.26 7.54
C GLY A 4 13.25 13.36 7.15
N ASN A 5 12.96 14.05 6.04
CA ASN A 5 13.75 15.18 5.56
C ASN A 5 13.47 16.52 6.31
N GLY A 6 12.67 16.50 7.38
CA GLY A 6 12.35 17.68 8.18
C GLY A 6 11.26 18.59 7.60
N MET A 7 10.55 18.20 6.53
CA MET A 7 9.54 19.04 5.86
C MET A 7 8.48 19.62 6.81
N MET A 8 7.91 18.80 7.70
CA MET A 8 6.98 19.30 8.71
C MET A 8 7.71 20.05 9.82
N LEU A 9 8.75 19.43 10.39
CA LEU A 9 9.52 19.96 11.52
C LEU A 9 9.98 21.40 11.29
N LEU A 10 10.56 21.71 10.13
CA LEU A 10 11.13 23.03 9.84
C LEU A 10 10.06 24.13 9.75
N ARG A 11 8.79 23.75 9.54
CA ARG A 11 7.64 24.66 9.48
C ARG A 11 6.92 24.74 10.82
N THR A 12 6.65 23.59 11.45
CA THR A 12 5.94 23.51 12.73
C THR A 12 6.76 24.12 13.85
N ALA A 13 8.09 23.93 13.85
CA ALA A 13 8.97 24.59 14.80
C ALA A 13 8.89 26.12 14.70
N ARG A 14 8.45 26.71 13.58
CA ARG A 14 8.30 28.18 13.44
C ARG A 14 6.96 28.73 13.89
N VAL A 15 5.99 27.87 14.17
CA VAL A 15 4.65 28.31 14.56
C VAL A 15 4.76 29.13 15.86
N PRO A 16 4.17 30.33 15.94
CA PRO A 16 4.10 31.10 17.17
C PRO A 16 3.49 30.25 18.30
N GLY A 17 4.17 30.13 19.42
CA GLY A 17 3.78 29.27 20.54
C GLY A 17 4.51 27.92 20.60
N CYS A 18 5.25 27.51 19.56
CA CYS A 18 6.13 26.34 19.66
C CYS A 18 7.40 26.70 20.46
N GLU A 19 7.40 26.31 21.74
CA GLU A 19 8.52 26.51 22.68
C GLU A 19 9.70 25.58 22.39
N ARG A 20 9.41 24.31 22.09
CA ARG A 20 10.39 23.26 21.82
C ARG A 20 9.81 22.26 20.83
N TYR A 21 10.67 21.66 19.99
CA TYR A 21 10.29 20.63 19.03
C TYR A 21 11.24 19.44 19.09
N ILE A 22 10.70 18.23 19.23
CA ILE A 22 11.49 16.99 19.21
C ILE A 22 11.20 16.25 17.90
N GLY A 23 12.21 16.11 17.06
CA GLY A 23 12.17 15.32 15.83
C GLY A 23 12.87 13.99 16.02
N CYS A 24 12.17 12.88 15.82
CA CYS A 24 12.77 11.55 15.86
C CYS A 24 12.58 10.78 14.55
N ASP A 25 13.57 9.98 14.18
CA ASP A 25 13.55 9.08 13.04
C ASP A 25 14.36 7.81 13.32
N LEU A 26 14.00 6.68 12.70
CA LEU A 26 14.77 5.43 12.79
C LEU A 26 16.10 5.53 12.02
N SER A 27 16.11 6.31 10.95
CA SER A 27 17.27 6.52 10.09
C SER A 27 18.19 7.58 10.67
N SER A 28 19.43 7.19 11.01
CA SER A 28 20.46 8.16 11.40
C SER A 28 20.79 9.12 10.26
N PHE A 29 20.68 8.67 9.00
CA PHE A 29 20.89 9.53 7.84
C PHE A 29 19.87 10.67 7.80
N SER A 30 18.58 10.38 8.01
CA SER A 30 17.52 11.41 8.07
C SER A 30 17.77 12.40 9.21
N VAL A 31 18.12 11.88 10.39
CA VAL A 31 18.45 12.72 11.56
C VAL A 31 19.63 13.64 11.27
N ASP A 32 20.73 13.12 10.73
CA ASP A 32 21.94 13.88 10.44
C ASP A 32 21.72 14.90 9.31
N TYR A 33 20.94 14.54 8.28
CA TYR A 33 20.50 15.47 7.25
C TYR A 33 19.77 16.68 7.84
N VAL A 34 18.80 16.47 8.75
CA VAL A 34 18.07 17.59 9.36
C VAL A 34 18.98 18.44 10.26
N LYS A 35 19.95 17.82 10.96
CA LYS A 35 20.98 18.59 11.70
C LYS A 35 21.74 19.53 10.77
N GLU A 36 22.23 19.03 9.63
CA GLU A 36 22.92 19.86 8.64
C GLU A 36 22.03 20.96 8.07
N VAL A 37 20.74 20.68 7.85
CA VAL A 37 19.78 21.69 7.40
C VAL A 37 19.63 22.80 8.45
N LEU A 38 19.54 22.45 9.74
CA LEU A 38 19.40 23.41 10.85
C LEU A 38 20.63 24.31 11.05
N GLU A 39 21.80 23.92 10.55
CA GLU A 39 23.01 24.76 10.57
C GLU A 39 22.95 25.92 9.56
N ARG A 40 22.02 25.89 8.60
CA ARG A 40 21.92 26.95 7.59
C ARG A 40 21.41 28.24 8.23
N PRO A 41 21.94 29.43 7.85
CA PRO A 41 21.59 30.70 8.46
C PRO A 41 20.09 31.00 8.47
N GLN A 42 19.36 30.53 7.45
CA GLN A 42 17.93 30.73 7.40
C GLN A 42 17.14 30.07 8.53
N PHE A 43 17.71 29.11 9.30
CA PHE A 43 17.03 28.38 10.39
C PHE A 43 17.57 28.71 11.79
N SER A 44 18.37 29.77 11.93
CA SER A 44 18.92 30.19 13.22
C SER A 44 17.85 30.54 14.25
N ASP A 45 16.64 30.90 13.80
CA ASP A 45 15.48 31.22 14.63
C ASP A 45 14.86 30.00 15.34
N ILE A 46 15.13 28.79 14.86
CA ILE A 46 14.56 27.54 15.41
C ILE A 46 15.61 26.55 15.91
N LYS A 47 16.88 26.73 15.53
CA LYS A 47 17.96 25.77 15.83
C LYS A 47 18.02 25.39 17.31
N ASP A 48 17.99 26.37 18.21
CA ASP A 48 18.18 26.13 19.65
C ASP A 48 16.96 25.48 20.34
N LYS A 49 15.80 25.47 19.69
CA LYS A 49 14.58 24.84 20.21
C LYS A 49 14.26 23.49 19.59
N VAL A 50 15.02 23.04 18.59
CA VAL A 50 14.85 21.73 17.96
C VAL A 50 15.82 20.72 18.57
N MET A 51 15.29 19.63 19.09
CA MET A 51 16.07 18.44 19.45
C MET A 51 15.83 17.34 18.42
N LEU A 52 16.89 16.71 17.96
CA LEU A 52 16.83 15.57 17.04
C LEU A 52 17.36 14.30 17.70
N ASP A 53 16.64 13.21 17.55
CA ASP A 53 16.96 11.93 18.18
C ASP A 53 16.74 10.74 17.23
N LYS A 54 17.50 9.66 17.42
CA LYS A 54 17.31 8.40 16.70
C LYS A 54 16.39 7.51 17.54
N ALA A 55 15.13 7.42 17.12
CA ALA A 55 14.12 6.64 17.82
C ALA A 55 12.98 6.25 16.88
N GLY A 56 12.41 5.06 17.11
CA GLY A 56 11.20 4.60 16.46
C GLY A 56 9.94 5.24 17.01
N ALA A 57 8.83 5.14 16.26
CA ALA A 57 7.56 5.70 16.68
C ALA A 57 7.03 5.09 17.99
N HIS A 58 7.27 3.78 18.19
CA HIS A 58 6.89 3.07 19.40
C HIS A 58 7.66 3.53 20.65
N GLU A 59 8.72 4.34 20.53
CA GLU A 59 9.55 4.76 21.66
C GLU A 59 9.14 6.12 22.26
N ALA A 60 7.91 6.57 22.00
CA ALA A 60 7.43 7.89 22.43
C ALA A 60 7.58 8.15 23.95
N GLU A 61 7.48 7.11 24.79
CA GLU A 61 7.64 7.19 26.24
C GLU A 61 9.02 7.73 26.68
N ARG A 62 10.05 7.63 25.83
CA ARG A 62 11.37 8.23 26.10
C ARG A 62 11.29 9.73 26.39
N TYR A 63 10.23 10.40 25.95
CA TYR A 63 10.02 11.83 26.07
C TYR A 63 8.94 12.20 27.11
N MET A 64 8.52 11.26 27.98
CA MET A 64 7.47 11.53 28.99
C MET A 64 7.81 12.69 29.94
N GLU A 65 9.09 12.90 30.23
CA GLU A 65 9.56 13.98 31.11
C GLU A 65 9.61 15.34 30.39
N GLU A 66 9.48 15.37 29.06
CA GLU A 66 9.52 16.60 28.25
C GLU A 66 8.17 17.36 28.27
N LYS A 67 7.13 16.79 28.89
CA LYS A 67 5.79 17.40 29.03
C LYS A 67 5.18 17.83 27.69
N LEU A 68 5.15 16.90 26.73
CA LEU A 68 4.63 17.16 25.39
C LEU A 68 3.13 17.48 25.43
N ASP A 69 2.69 18.57 24.80
CA ASP A 69 1.27 18.85 24.53
C ASP A 69 0.78 18.23 23.22
N THR A 70 1.67 18.06 22.25
CA THR A 70 1.33 17.58 20.92
C THR A 70 2.39 16.60 20.40
N ILE A 71 1.93 15.45 19.91
CA ILE A 71 2.75 14.46 19.22
C ILE A 71 2.22 14.32 17.79
N ILE A 72 3.12 14.32 16.80
CA ILE A 72 2.77 14.19 15.39
C ILE A 72 3.48 12.96 14.82
N CYS A 73 2.73 12.04 14.21
CA CYS A 73 3.22 10.91 13.43
C CYS A 73 2.48 10.92 12.08
N ASN A 74 3.10 11.47 11.03
CA ASN A 74 2.41 11.71 9.76
C ASN A 74 3.13 10.99 8.62
N GLY A 75 2.41 10.15 7.86
CA GLY A 75 2.97 9.43 6.71
C GLY A 75 3.91 8.29 7.08
N VAL A 76 3.77 7.73 8.29
CA VAL A 76 4.65 6.66 8.81
C VAL A 76 3.90 5.37 9.08
N SER A 77 2.61 5.44 9.40
CA SER A 77 1.80 4.30 9.85
C SER A 77 1.73 3.16 8.83
N MET A 78 1.76 3.49 7.54
CA MET A 78 1.81 2.53 6.43
C MET A 78 3.01 1.57 6.49
N TYR A 79 4.11 1.96 7.14
CA TYR A 79 5.30 1.12 7.31
C TYR A 79 5.26 0.25 8.57
N PHE A 80 4.23 0.38 9.41
CA PHE A 80 4.12 -0.42 10.61
C PHE A 80 3.82 -1.89 10.28
N PRO A 81 4.38 -2.83 11.07
CA PRO A 81 4.26 -4.25 10.75
C PRO A 81 2.86 -4.80 11.00
N SER A 82 2.11 -4.25 11.95
CA SER A 82 0.83 -4.82 12.41
C SER A 82 -0.04 -3.83 13.17
N ALA A 83 -1.29 -4.21 13.47
CA ALA A 83 -2.17 -3.45 14.35
C ALA A 83 -1.58 -3.34 15.76
N ALA A 84 -0.99 -4.42 16.29
CA ALA A 84 -0.37 -4.40 17.62
C ALA A 84 0.72 -3.32 17.76
N TYR A 85 1.62 -3.20 16.78
CA TYR A 85 2.64 -2.14 16.79
C TYR A 85 2.03 -0.74 16.73
N LEU A 86 0.99 -0.56 15.91
CA LEU A 86 0.26 0.71 15.85
C LEU A 86 -0.35 1.07 17.22
N LEU A 87 -0.94 0.10 17.91
CA LEU A 87 -1.52 0.31 19.24
C LEU A 87 -0.44 0.66 20.27
N ASP A 88 0.74 0.02 20.24
CA ASP A 88 1.87 0.40 21.08
C ASP A 88 2.28 1.85 20.84
N VAL A 89 2.35 2.30 19.57
CA VAL A 89 2.63 3.70 19.23
C VAL A 89 1.57 4.63 19.84
N VAL A 90 0.28 4.30 19.74
CA VAL A 90 -0.81 5.11 20.32
C VAL A 90 -0.68 5.17 21.84
N ILE A 91 -0.53 4.03 22.52
CA ILE A 91 -0.42 3.95 23.98
C ILE A 91 0.79 4.74 24.48
N ASN A 92 1.94 4.52 23.87
CA ASN A 92 3.19 5.17 24.26
C ASN A 92 3.15 6.67 24.00
N SER A 93 2.46 7.10 22.94
CA SER A 93 2.19 8.52 22.68
C SER A 93 1.30 9.13 23.76
N LEU A 94 0.19 8.45 24.11
CA LEU A 94 -0.68 8.89 25.19
C LEU A 94 0.08 8.99 26.52
N ASN A 95 0.97 8.05 26.83
CA ASN A 95 1.77 8.09 28.05
C ASN A 95 2.75 9.28 28.07
N ALA A 96 3.35 9.63 26.94
CA ALA A 96 4.26 10.77 26.81
C ALA A 96 3.57 12.15 26.83
N LEU A 97 2.28 12.21 26.47
CA LEU A 97 1.50 13.44 26.47
C LEU A 97 1.14 13.91 27.88
N GLN A 98 1.18 15.22 28.10
CA GLN A 98 0.57 15.83 29.28
C GLN A 98 -0.97 15.74 29.23
N PRO A 99 -1.67 15.83 30.37
CA PRO A 99 -3.13 15.82 30.38
C PRO A 99 -3.74 16.89 29.48
N GLY A 100 -4.70 16.51 28.63
CA GLY A 100 -5.29 17.40 27.61
C GLY A 100 -4.48 17.52 26.31
N GLY A 101 -3.31 16.87 26.22
CA GLY A 101 -2.49 16.84 25.02
C GLY A 101 -3.11 16.01 23.88
N THR A 102 -2.55 16.16 22.68
CA THR A 102 -3.05 15.52 21.46
C THR A 102 -1.99 14.69 20.75
N PHE A 103 -2.38 13.51 20.26
CA PHE A 103 -1.58 12.73 19.33
C PHE A 103 -2.24 12.76 17.95
N PHE A 104 -1.53 13.29 16.96
CA PHE A 104 -1.96 13.32 15.57
C PHE A 104 -1.26 12.20 14.80
N LEU A 105 -2.04 11.24 14.31
CA LEU A 105 -1.62 10.21 13.39
C LEU A 105 -2.18 10.53 12.01
N GLY A 106 -1.31 11.06 11.15
CA GLY A 106 -1.71 11.53 9.84
C GLY A 106 -1.41 10.54 8.72
N ASP A 107 -2.19 10.68 7.65
CA ASP A 107 -1.98 9.98 6.38
C ASP A 107 -2.17 8.46 6.47
N VAL A 108 -3.17 8.04 7.22
CA VAL A 108 -3.53 6.63 7.41
C VAL A 108 -4.29 6.13 6.18
N ARG A 109 -3.83 5.04 5.57
CA ARG A 109 -4.54 4.38 4.47
C ARG A 109 -5.76 3.62 4.98
N ASN A 110 -6.91 3.78 4.34
CA ASN A 110 -8.18 3.19 4.77
C ASN A 110 -8.35 1.74 4.29
N ALA A 111 -8.40 0.78 5.22
CA ALA A 111 -8.55 -0.64 4.90
C ALA A 111 -9.88 -0.96 4.21
N CYS A 112 -10.97 -0.25 4.53
CA CYS A 112 -12.28 -0.44 3.92
C CYS A 112 -12.30 -0.07 2.43
N LEU A 113 -11.33 0.74 1.98
CA LEU A 113 -11.20 1.21 0.60
C LEU A 113 -10.08 0.49 -0.18
N LEU A 114 -9.49 -0.58 0.37
CA LEU A 114 -8.39 -1.30 -0.29
C LEU A 114 -8.79 -1.82 -1.68
N GLN A 115 -10.00 -2.38 -1.81
CA GLN A 115 -10.50 -2.86 -3.09
C GLN A 115 -10.74 -1.71 -4.07
N HIS A 116 -11.30 -0.58 -3.61
CA HIS A 116 -11.53 0.62 -4.43
C HIS A 116 -10.24 1.16 -4.99
N PHE A 117 -9.22 1.30 -4.13
CA PHE A 117 -7.91 1.80 -4.53
C PHE A 117 -7.30 0.96 -5.64
N HIS A 118 -7.17 -0.36 -5.44
CA HIS A 118 -6.56 -1.25 -6.44
C HIS A 118 -7.41 -1.38 -7.71
N ALA A 119 -8.74 -1.35 -7.60
CA ALA A 119 -9.63 -1.35 -8.76
C ALA A 119 -9.51 -0.06 -9.58
N SER A 120 -9.42 1.10 -8.92
CA SER A 120 -9.23 2.41 -9.55
C SER A 120 -7.89 2.46 -10.31
N VAL A 121 -6.80 2.06 -9.64
CA VAL A 121 -5.46 2.00 -10.24
C VAL A 121 -5.41 1.03 -11.41
N GLY A 122 -5.91 -0.20 -11.23
CA GLY A 122 -5.93 -1.20 -12.28
C GLY A 122 -6.74 -0.74 -13.49
N PHE A 123 -7.91 -0.14 -13.28
CA PHE A 123 -8.73 0.40 -14.36
C PHE A 123 -8.03 1.54 -15.10
N PHE A 124 -7.41 2.49 -14.37
CA PHE A 124 -6.63 3.55 -14.97
C PHE A 124 -5.47 3.00 -15.83
N GLN A 125 -4.70 2.05 -15.32
CA GLN A 125 -3.59 1.44 -16.06
C GLN A 125 -4.07 0.64 -17.29
N SER A 126 -5.28 0.08 -17.21
CA SER A 126 -5.88 -0.68 -18.31
C SER A 126 -6.23 0.17 -19.53
N SER A 127 -6.27 1.51 -19.42
CA SER A 127 -6.59 2.40 -20.53
C SER A 127 -5.60 2.31 -21.70
N SER A 128 -4.38 1.84 -21.42
CA SER A 128 -3.32 1.65 -22.41
C SER A 128 -3.36 0.28 -23.09
N LEU A 129 -4.24 -0.63 -22.65
CA LEU A 129 -4.36 -1.99 -23.17
C LEU A 129 -5.36 -2.05 -24.35
N PRO A 130 -5.25 -3.06 -25.24
CA PRO A 130 -6.23 -3.30 -26.30
C PRO A 130 -7.64 -3.49 -25.74
N GLY A 131 -8.65 -2.91 -26.40
CA GLY A 131 -10.04 -2.95 -25.92
C GLY A 131 -10.67 -4.34 -25.88
N ASP A 132 -10.14 -5.30 -26.65
CA ASP A 132 -10.53 -6.71 -26.66
C ASP A 132 -9.86 -7.53 -25.55
N THR A 133 -8.99 -6.93 -24.74
CA THR A 133 -8.38 -7.58 -23.57
C THR A 133 -9.48 -8.10 -22.63
N PRO A 134 -9.39 -9.35 -22.15
CA PRO A 134 -10.36 -9.89 -21.21
C PRO A 134 -10.38 -9.14 -19.87
N THR A 135 -11.55 -8.67 -19.44
CA THR A 135 -11.72 -7.98 -18.14
C THR A 135 -11.39 -8.91 -16.97
N ALA A 136 -11.54 -10.23 -17.14
CA ALA A 136 -11.12 -11.22 -16.15
C ALA A 136 -9.62 -11.13 -15.83
N SER A 137 -8.77 -10.80 -16.80
CA SER A 137 -7.34 -10.61 -16.58
C SER A 137 -7.05 -9.37 -15.72
N LEU A 138 -7.80 -8.28 -15.93
CA LEU A 138 -7.73 -7.10 -15.06
C LEU A 138 -8.15 -7.45 -13.63
N ALA A 139 -9.26 -8.15 -13.46
CA ALA A 139 -9.74 -8.54 -12.13
C ALA A 139 -8.72 -9.41 -11.39
N SER A 140 -8.13 -10.42 -12.04
CA SER A 140 -7.08 -11.25 -11.43
C SER A 140 -5.82 -10.45 -11.08
N SER A 141 -5.44 -9.45 -11.90
CA SER A 141 -4.32 -8.55 -11.59
C SER A 141 -4.61 -7.71 -10.34
N VAL A 142 -5.82 -7.16 -10.23
CA VAL A 142 -6.26 -6.37 -9.07
C VAL A 142 -6.36 -7.23 -7.80
N GLU A 143 -6.93 -8.45 -7.88
CA GLU A 143 -6.95 -9.40 -6.75
C GLU A 143 -5.54 -9.73 -6.24
N LYS A 144 -4.60 -9.90 -7.18
CA LYS A 144 -3.19 -10.12 -6.87
C LYS A 144 -2.60 -8.89 -6.15
N ALA A 145 -2.85 -7.68 -6.66
CA ALA A 145 -2.35 -6.44 -6.05
C ALA A 145 -2.90 -6.23 -4.61
N ILE A 146 -4.19 -6.49 -4.39
CA ILE A 146 -4.81 -6.46 -3.06
C ILE A 146 -4.12 -7.43 -2.11
N LYS A 147 -3.90 -8.67 -2.56
CA LYS A 147 -3.31 -9.73 -1.75
C LYS A 147 -1.85 -9.46 -1.37
N PHE A 148 -1.10 -8.80 -2.25
CA PHE A 148 0.31 -8.48 -2.05
C PHE A 148 0.54 -7.04 -1.56
N GLU A 149 -0.50 -6.37 -1.06
CA GLU A 149 -0.38 -5.07 -0.43
C GLU A 149 0.54 -5.16 0.80
N LYS A 150 1.65 -4.41 0.76
CA LYS A 150 2.73 -4.49 1.76
C LYS A 150 2.52 -3.49 2.89
N GLU A 151 1.86 -2.38 2.57
CA GLU A 151 1.63 -1.30 3.51
C GLU A 151 0.50 -1.67 4.47
N LEU A 152 0.55 -1.09 5.66
CA LEU A 152 -0.53 -1.19 6.63
C LEU A 152 -1.67 -0.24 6.26
N LEU A 153 -2.85 -0.81 6.06
CA LEU A 153 -4.11 -0.08 5.99
C LEU A 153 -4.92 -0.39 7.25
N VAL A 154 -5.62 0.62 7.75
CA VAL A 154 -6.36 0.54 9.01
C VAL A 154 -7.80 0.97 8.78
N ASP A 155 -8.74 0.13 9.22
CA ASP A 155 -10.17 0.44 9.27
C ASP A 155 -10.41 1.51 10.35
N PRO A 156 -11.08 2.63 10.03
CA PRO A 156 -11.46 3.66 10.99
C PRO A 156 -12.12 3.12 12.28
N ALA A 157 -12.86 2.01 12.19
CA ALA A 157 -13.51 1.38 13.33
C ALA A 157 -12.53 0.93 14.43
N LEU A 158 -11.28 0.62 14.09
CA LEU A 158 -10.24 0.33 15.11
C LEU A 158 -10.11 1.52 16.06
N PHE A 159 -9.93 2.72 15.53
CA PHE A 159 -9.68 3.91 16.33
C PHE A 159 -10.92 4.34 17.12
N LEU A 160 -12.11 4.13 16.56
CA LEU A 160 -13.38 4.42 17.22
C LEU A 160 -13.68 3.50 18.38
N ALA A 161 -13.11 2.29 18.40
CA ALA A 161 -13.20 1.40 19.55
C ALA A 161 -12.30 1.82 20.72
N LEU A 162 -11.22 2.58 20.47
CA LEU A 162 -10.17 2.85 21.46
C LEU A 162 -10.63 3.61 22.72
N PRO A 163 -11.52 4.63 22.65
CA PRO A 163 -11.99 5.31 23.86
C PRO A 163 -12.69 4.38 24.88
N ASN A 164 -13.22 3.24 24.42
CA ASN A 164 -13.88 2.26 25.29
C ASN A 164 -12.88 1.33 25.99
N VAL A 165 -11.63 1.26 25.52
CA VAL A 165 -10.61 0.33 26.03
C VAL A 165 -9.40 1.04 26.64
N LEU A 166 -9.09 2.27 26.22
CA LEU A 166 -7.97 3.06 26.72
C LEU A 166 -8.48 4.09 27.75
N PRO A 167 -8.17 3.93 29.05
CA PRO A 167 -8.75 4.77 30.10
C PRO A 167 -8.29 6.23 30.05
N ASP A 168 -7.13 6.53 29.48
CA ASP A 168 -6.57 7.88 29.38
C ASP A 168 -6.97 8.62 28.09
N LEU A 169 -7.60 7.92 27.15
CA LEU A 169 -8.10 8.49 25.90
C LEU A 169 -9.49 9.08 26.15
N GLU A 170 -9.68 10.37 25.86
CA GLU A 170 -10.97 11.04 25.99
C GLU A 170 -11.84 10.79 24.76
N SER A 171 -11.28 11.04 23.58
CA SER A 171 -11.96 10.89 22.30
C SER A 171 -10.97 10.75 21.16
N VAL A 172 -11.48 10.29 20.02
CA VAL A 172 -10.75 10.26 18.75
C VAL A 172 -11.55 11.03 17.72
N LYS A 173 -10.88 11.98 17.05
CA LYS A 173 -11.40 12.64 15.87
C LYS A 173 -10.80 12.00 14.62
N LEU A 174 -11.65 11.80 13.61
CA LEU A 174 -11.26 11.29 12.31
C LEU A 174 -11.67 12.32 11.25
N ASP A 175 -10.73 12.67 10.38
CA ASP A 175 -10.97 13.65 9.32
C ASP A 175 -10.55 13.05 7.98
N ILE A 176 -11.44 13.13 6.99
CA ILE A 176 -11.04 12.89 5.60
C ILE A 176 -10.14 14.04 5.12
N LYS A 177 -9.25 13.76 4.18
CA LYS A 177 -8.36 14.77 3.60
C LYS A 177 -9.15 15.85 2.85
N ARG A 178 -8.69 17.11 2.93
CA ARG A 178 -9.31 18.24 2.23
C ARG A 178 -8.70 18.51 0.85
N GLY A 179 -9.45 19.27 0.04
CA GLY A 179 -9.03 19.75 -1.27
C GLY A 179 -9.95 19.34 -2.41
N TRP A 180 -9.81 20.06 -3.53
CA TRP A 180 -10.61 19.89 -4.75
C TRP A 180 -10.04 18.89 -5.75
N TYR A 181 -8.77 18.51 -5.57
CA TYR A 181 -8.13 17.54 -6.45
C TYR A 181 -8.48 16.13 -6.01
N HIS A 182 -8.55 15.20 -6.97
CA HIS A 182 -8.76 13.78 -6.70
C HIS A 182 -7.41 13.09 -6.87
N SER A 183 -6.75 12.85 -5.74
CA SER A 183 -5.49 12.11 -5.66
C SER A 183 -5.66 10.92 -4.73
N GLU A 184 -4.74 9.95 -4.82
CA GLU A 184 -4.72 8.79 -3.92
C GLU A 184 -4.76 9.21 -2.43
N PHE A 185 -4.02 10.26 -2.09
CA PHE A 185 -4.03 10.86 -0.76
C PHE A 185 -5.41 11.35 -0.33
N GLN A 186 -6.15 12.03 -1.21
CA GLN A 186 -7.45 12.61 -0.88
C GLN A 186 -8.59 11.60 -0.87
N CYS A 187 -8.49 10.57 -1.70
CA CYS A 187 -9.55 9.58 -1.89
C CYS A 187 -9.44 8.42 -0.89
N PHE A 188 -8.24 8.00 -0.50
CA PHE A 188 -8.05 6.71 0.20
C PHE A 188 -7.35 6.82 1.56
N ARG A 189 -7.04 8.05 2.00
CA ARG A 189 -6.37 8.30 3.28
C ARG A 189 -7.17 9.24 4.18
N TYR A 190 -6.92 9.15 5.48
CA TYR A 190 -7.56 9.94 6.51
C TYR A 190 -6.58 10.26 7.63
N ASP A 191 -6.96 11.21 8.48
CA ASP A 191 -6.21 11.64 9.65
C ASP A 191 -6.93 11.24 10.93
N VAL A 192 -6.16 10.96 11.97
CA VAL A 192 -6.64 10.55 13.28
C VAL A 192 -6.03 11.46 14.34
N THR A 193 -6.87 12.08 15.17
CA THR A 193 -6.44 12.88 16.31
C THR A 193 -6.96 12.25 17.59
N PHE A 194 -6.04 11.78 18.44
CA PHE A 194 -6.31 11.26 19.77
C PHE A 194 -6.22 12.39 20.79
N ILE A 195 -7.25 12.55 21.62
CA ILE A 195 -7.30 13.59 22.64
C ILE A 195 -7.15 12.91 24.01
N LYS A 196 -6.06 13.19 24.72
CA LYS A 196 -5.83 12.66 26.07
C LYS A 196 -6.70 13.39 27.08
N LYS A 197 -7.25 12.66 28.05
CA LYS A 197 -8.03 13.25 29.15
C LYS A 197 -7.24 14.33 29.88
N GLY A 198 -7.91 15.45 30.15
CA GLY A 198 -7.30 16.61 30.80
C GLY A 198 -8.26 17.32 31.77
N PRO A 199 -7.79 18.38 32.45
CA PRO A 199 -8.60 19.14 33.40
C PRO A 199 -9.70 19.99 32.73
N GLN A 200 -9.72 20.09 31.40
CA GLN A 200 -10.80 20.78 30.68
C GLN A 200 -12.11 19.99 30.80
N ARG A 201 -13.15 20.68 31.27
CA ARG A 201 -14.53 20.18 31.20
C ARG A 201 -15.15 20.63 29.89
N ARG A 202 -15.35 19.71 28.95
CA ARG A 202 -16.16 19.95 27.75
C ARG A 202 -17.63 19.65 28.05
N SER A 203 -18.55 20.52 27.62
CA SER A 203 -19.99 20.31 27.80
C SER A 203 -20.55 19.48 26.62
N PRO A 204 -21.24 18.35 26.84
CA PRO A 204 -21.72 17.52 25.75
C PRO A 204 -22.83 18.24 24.98
N ILE A 205 -22.56 18.59 23.72
CA ILE A 205 -23.58 19.08 22.79
C ILE A 205 -24.24 17.86 22.15
N THR A 206 -25.54 17.66 22.43
CA THR A 206 -26.34 16.62 21.77
C THR A 206 -26.87 17.13 20.44
N TYR A 207 -26.84 16.28 19.41
CA TYR A 207 -27.42 16.56 18.09
C TYR A 207 -28.07 15.32 17.51
N HIS A 208 -28.95 15.52 16.52
CA HIS A 208 -29.57 14.46 15.75
C HIS A 208 -29.05 14.47 14.32
N VAL A 209 -28.70 13.28 13.84
CA VAL A 209 -28.24 13.07 12.47
C VAL A 209 -29.44 12.96 11.54
N GLN A 210 -29.43 13.74 10.46
CA GLN A 210 -30.50 13.79 9.46
C GLN A 210 -30.04 13.17 8.15
N GLY A 211 -30.96 12.56 7.39
CA GLY A 211 -30.64 12.07 6.04
C GLY A 211 -30.35 13.24 5.09
N PHE A 212 -29.26 13.14 4.33
CA PHE A 212 -28.94 14.11 3.29
C PHE A 212 -29.93 14.05 2.12
N LYS A 213 -30.37 15.22 1.64
CA LYS A 213 -31.37 15.35 0.56
C LYS A 213 -30.91 16.26 -0.59
N GLY A 214 -29.65 16.73 -0.54
CA GLY A 214 -29.07 17.63 -1.53
C GLY A 214 -28.53 18.94 -0.95
N MET A 215 -27.61 19.56 -1.68
CA MET A 215 -26.90 20.77 -1.23
C MET A 215 -27.82 21.97 -1.01
N ALA A 216 -28.90 22.09 -1.80
CA ALA A 216 -29.87 23.18 -1.65
C ALA A 216 -30.63 23.10 -0.30
N GLU A 217 -31.07 21.90 0.09
CA GLU A 217 -31.76 21.71 1.38
C GLU A 217 -30.78 21.86 2.56
N LEU A 218 -29.56 21.33 2.43
CA LEU A 218 -28.51 21.53 3.42
C LEU A 218 -28.22 23.02 3.65
N LYS A 219 -28.05 23.81 2.57
CA LYS A 219 -27.86 25.25 2.67
C LYS A 219 -29.04 25.96 3.34
N ASN A 220 -30.27 25.59 2.98
CA ASN A 220 -31.47 26.17 3.59
C ASN A 220 -31.54 25.88 5.09
N ALA A 221 -31.23 24.65 5.50
CA ALA A 221 -31.21 24.26 6.90
C ALA A 221 -30.15 25.04 7.70
N LEU A 222 -28.91 25.10 7.19
CA LEU A 222 -27.83 25.86 7.83
C LEU A 222 -28.08 27.38 7.85
N SER A 223 -28.87 27.91 6.92
CA SER A 223 -29.21 29.35 6.88
C SER A 223 -30.06 29.80 8.06
N SER A 224 -30.77 28.87 8.73
CA SER A 224 -31.43 29.14 10.01
C SER A 224 -30.47 29.29 11.20
N GLN A 225 -29.17 29.13 10.95
CA GLN A 225 -28.06 29.24 11.89
C GLN A 225 -28.19 28.38 13.17
N PRO A 226 -28.49 27.07 13.07
CA PRO A 226 -28.47 26.20 14.24
C PRO A 226 -27.06 26.16 14.87
N LEU A 227 -26.97 25.95 16.18
CA LEU A 227 -25.68 25.80 16.87
C LEU A 227 -24.89 24.59 16.34
N VAL A 228 -25.61 23.48 16.13
CA VAL A 228 -25.07 22.24 15.57
C VAL A 228 -26.07 21.66 14.56
N TYR A 229 -25.56 21.12 13.45
CA TYR A 229 -26.36 20.41 12.44
C TYR A 229 -25.56 19.22 11.91
N ALA A 230 -26.17 18.04 11.83
CA ALA A 230 -25.51 16.83 11.34
C ALA A 230 -26.32 16.20 10.21
N VAL A 231 -25.62 15.77 9.15
CA VAL A 231 -26.20 15.03 8.03
C VAL A 231 -25.44 13.74 7.78
N SER A 232 -26.15 12.73 7.31
CA SER A 232 -25.60 11.42 6.98
C SER A 232 -26.07 10.94 5.61
N GLY A 233 -25.24 10.10 5.00
CA GLY A 233 -25.54 9.46 3.71
C GLY A 233 -25.27 10.38 2.52
N VAL A 234 -24.23 11.20 2.59
CA VAL A 234 -23.77 11.98 1.43
C VAL A 234 -22.87 11.10 0.57
N GLN A 235 -23.22 10.86 -0.70
CA GLN A 235 -22.36 10.07 -1.61
C GLN A 235 -21.11 10.88 -1.99
N ASP A 236 -19.92 10.31 -1.75
CA ASP A 236 -18.64 10.98 -1.94
C ASP A 236 -18.27 11.05 -3.43
N ALA A 237 -18.14 12.27 -4.00
CA ALA A 237 -17.75 12.44 -5.40
C ALA A 237 -16.35 11.92 -5.72
N ARG A 238 -15.48 11.77 -4.72
CA ARG A 238 -14.13 11.24 -4.88
C ARG A 238 -14.11 9.73 -5.07
N LEU A 239 -15.15 9.04 -4.59
CA LEU A 239 -15.18 7.57 -4.50
C LEU A 239 -16.35 6.93 -5.25
N ALA A 240 -17.42 7.68 -5.55
CA ALA A 240 -18.61 7.15 -6.21
C ALA A 240 -18.28 6.50 -7.56
N GLY A 241 -17.33 7.08 -8.29
CA GLY A 241 -16.85 6.50 -9.55
C GLY A 241 -16.03 5.23 -9.37
N ASP A 242 -15.19 5.16 -8.33
CA ASP A 242 -14.38 3.98 -8.03
C ASP A 242 -15.23 2.84 -7.47
N GLU A 243 -16.33 3.14 -6.78
CA GLU A 243 -17.32 2.14 -6.36
C GLU A 243 -17.95 1.43 -7.55
N VAL A 244 -18.28 2.15 -8.63
CA VAL A 244 -18.78 1.55 -9.87
C VAL A 244 -17.76 0.58 -10.46
N VAL A 245 -16.49 1.01 -10.55
CA VAL A 245 -15.41 0.17 -11.08
C VAL A 245 -15.25 -1.08 -10.23
N ARG A 246 -15.18 -0.94 -8.90
CA ARG A 246 -15.05 -2.05 -7.95
C ARG A 246 -16.22 -3.03 -8.08
N GLN A 247 -17.46 -2.53 -8.07
CA GLN A 247 -18.65 -3.37 -8.18
C GLN A 247 -18.64 -4.20 -9.47
N LEU A 248 -18.43 -3.56 -10.63
CA LEU A 248 -18.40 -4.26 -11.92
C LEU A 248 -17.22 -5.22 -12.03
N LEU A 249 -16.05 -4.87 -11.51
CA LEU A 249 -14.85 -5.69 -11.67
C LEU A 249 -14.92 -7.01 -10.88
N PHE A 250 -15.56 -6.96 -9.71
CA PHE A 250 -15.66 -8.10 -8.78
C PHE A 250 -17.02 -8.82 -8.81
N ASP A 251 -17.94 -8.45 -9.71
CA ASP A 251 -19.16 -9.20 -9.97
C ASP A 251 -18.99 -10.07 -11.23
N PRO A 252 -18.74 -11.38 -11.12
CA PRO A 252 -18.50 -12.24 -12.27
C PRO A 252 -19.71 -12.37 -13.22
N VAL A 253 -20.92 -12.01 -12.76
CA VAL A 253 -22.15 -12.09 -13.54
C VAL A 253 -22.38 -10.79 -14.31
N ALA A 254 -22.17 -9.65 -13.67
CA ALA A 254 -22.38 -8.33 -14.28
C ALA A 254 -21.16 -7.83 -15.10
N ARG A 255 -19.95 -8.35 -14.84
CA ARG A 255 -18.71 -7.91 -15.48
C ARG A 255 -18.71 -8.18 -16.99
N PRO A 256 -18.60 -7.14 -17.84
CA PRO A 256 -18.41 -7.34 -19.27
C PRO A 256 -17.12 -8.09 -19.60
N ASP A 257 -17.14 -8.90 -20.65
CA ASP A 257 -16.02 -9.79 -21.01
C ASP A 257 -14.76 -9.04 -21.46
N THR A 258 -14.91 -7.87 -22.09
CA THR A 258 -13.80 -7.10 -22.68
C THR A 258 -13.65 -5.74 -22.02
N LEU A 259 -12.42 -5.21 -21.98
CA LEU A 259 -12.14 -3.88 -21.43
C LEU A 259 -12.94 -2.78 -22.12
N GLN A 260 -13.17 -2.85 -23.43
CA GLN A 260 -13.98 -1.87 -24.14
C GLN A 260 -15.42 -1.84 -23.63
N ALA A 261 -16.04 -3.01 -23.44
CA ALA A 261 -17.40 -3.10 -22.92
C ALA A 261 -17.46 -2.72 -21.43
N PHE A 262 -16.44 -3.09 -20.66
CA PHE A 262 -16.28 -2.71 -19.26
C PHE A 262 -16.21 -1.18 -19.09
N THR A 263 -15.34 -0.51 -19.83
CA THR A 263 -15.20 0.96 -19.80
C THR A 263 -16.50 1.66 -20.18
N ALA A 264 -17.17 1.21 -21.24
CA ALA A 264 -18.44 1.79 -21.66
C ALA A 264 -19.53 1.66 -20.58
N GLU A 265 -19.57 0.53 -19.88
CA GLU A 265 -20.52 0.30 -18.79
C GLU A 265 -20.18 1.15 -17.55
N VAL A 266 -18.91 1.27 -17.21
CA VAL A 266 -18.43 2.18 -16.15
C VAL A 266 -18.84 3.62 -16.46
N ASP A 267 -18.61 4.11 -17.68
CA ASP A 267 -18.98 5.48 -18.09
C ASP A 267 -20.50 5.70 -18.03
N ARG A 268 -21.28 4.71 -18.49
CA ARG A 268 -22.75 4.74 -18.41
C ARG A 268 -23.25 4.83 -16.97
N MET A 269 -22.69 4.02 -16.06
CA MET A 269 -23.06 4.01 -14.66
C MET A 269 -22.64 5.30 -13.96
N LYS A 270 -21.41 5.80 -14.20
CA LYS A 270 -20.93 7.08 -13.68
C LYS A 270 -21.80 8.26 -14.10
N GLY A 271 -22.30 8.27 -15.34
CA GLY A 271 -23.19 9.33 -15.85
C GLY A 271 -24.54 9.46 -15.11
N ASN A 272 -24.97 8.44 -14.36
CA ASN A 272 -26.20 8.47 -13.58
C ASN A 272 -26.00 8.92 -12.12
N LEU A 273 -24.74 9.07 -11.68
CA LEU A 273 -24.42 9.47 -10.31
C LEU A 273 -24.64 10.98 -10.13
N GLN A 274 -25.00 11.38 -8.91
CA GLN A 274 -25.07 12.78 -8.48
C GLN A 274 -24.35 12.94 -7.13
N PRO A 275 -23.04 12.61 -7.08
CA PRO A 275 -22.32 12.63 -5.81
C PRO A 275 -21.92 14.06 -5.45
N ILE A 276 -21.55 14.26 -4.19
CA ILE A 276 -21.20 15.58 -3.65
C ILE A 276 -19.71 15.63 -3.35
N GLU A 277 -19.04 16.68 -3.82
CA GLU A 277 -17.64 16.96 -3.47
C GLU A 277 -17.54 17.35 -1.99
N PRO A 278 -16.82 16.58 -1.14
CA PRO A 278 -16.68 16.92 0.27
C PRO A 278 -16.13 18.34 0.51
N GLU A 279 -15.23 18.84 -0.35
CA GLU A 279 -14.71 20.20 -0.22
C GLU A 279 -15.79 21.28 -0.41
N ALA A 280 -16.84 21.00 -1.20
CA ALA A 280 -17.99 21.90 -1.33
C ALA A 280 -18.83 21.96 -0.05
N VAL A 281 -18.88 20.85 0.71
CA VAL A 281 -19.56 20.77 2.01
C VAL A 281 -18.80 21.57 3.07
N TYR A 282 -17.47 21.43 3.11
CA TYR A 282 -16.60 22.27 3.95
C TYR A 282 -16.78 23.75 3.63
N THR A 283 -16.65 24.13 2.35
CA THR A 283 -16.78 25.53 1.89
C THR A 283 -18.12 26.13 2.29
N LEU A 284 -19.23 25.39 2.10
CA LEU A 284 -20.56 25.85 2.49
C LEU A 284 -20.66 26.13 4.01
N GLY A 285 -20.10 25.25 4.84
CA GLY A 285 -20.12 25.44 6.28
C GLY A 285 -19.30 26.67 6.70
N GLU A 286 -18.08 26.79 6.17
CA GLU A 286 -17.17 27.90 6.45
C GLU A 286 -17.77 29.25 6.07
N ASP A 287 -18.38 29.34 4.87
CA ASP A 287 -19.09 30.54 4.40
C ASP A 287 -20.25 30.96 5.33
N LEU A 288 -20.84 30.01 6.06
CA LEU A 288 -21.93 30.22 7.00
C LEU A 288 -21.47 30.31 8.47
N GLY A 289 -20.14 30.34 8.70
CA GLY A 289 -19.53 30.48 10.02
C GLY A 289 -19.53 29.20 10.86
N TYR A 290 -19.46 28.04 10.20
CA TYR A 290 -19.34 26.73 10.84
C TYR A 290 -17.93 26.17 10.69
N ARG A 291 -17.47 25.47 11.73
CA ARG A 291 -16.48 24.40 11.59
C ARG A 291 -17.21 23.15 11.10
N VAL A 292 -16.64 22.46 10.13
CA VAL A 292 -17.21 21.24 9.56
C VAL A 292 -16.28 20.08 9.87
N GLU A 293 -16.86 18.96 10.29
CA GLU A 293 -16.18 17.67 10.38
C GLU A 293 -16.83 16.73 9.39
N ILE A 294 -16.03 16.04 8.58
CA ILE A 294 -16.51 15.03 7.64
C ILE A 294 -15.79 13.72 7.89
N ILE A 295 -16.56 12.64 7.97
CA ILE A 295 -16.05 11.28 8.08
C ILE A 295 -16.81 10.33 7.17
N TRP A 296 -16.10 9.39 6.55
CA TRP A 296 -16.71 8.26 5.86
C TRP A 296 -17.54 7.38 6.79
N GLN A 297 -18.55 6.72 6.23
CA GLN A 297 -19.28 5.66 6.90
C GLN A 297 -18.44 4.37 6.87
N PRO A 298 -18.06 3.75 8.00
CA PRO A 298 -17.27 2.52 8.06
C PRO A 298 -17.87 1.37 7.24
N GLU A 299 -19.19 1.17 7.32
CA GLU A 299 -19.87 0.11 6.57
C GLU A 299 -20.01 0.43 5.07
N ASN A 300 -19.94 1.70 4.69
CA ASN A 300 -20.05 2.15 3.31
C ASN A 300 -19.15 3.36 3.05
N PRO A 301 -17.83 3.15 2.89
CA PRO A 301 -16.85 4.24 2.88
C PRO A 301 -16.92 5.12 1.63
N THR A 302 -17.85 4.84 0.72
CA THR A 302 -18.16 5.68 -0.45
C THR A 302 -19.21 6.76 -0.14
N TYR A 303 -19.70 6.77 1.11
CA TYR A 303 -20.57 7.78 1.68
C TYR A 303 -19.90 8.39 2.90
N PHE A 304 -20.24 9.64 3.18
CA PHE A 304 -19.77 10.35 4.36
C PHE A 304 -20.92 11.03 5.10
N ASP A 305 -20.63 11.30 6.36
CA ASP A 305 -21.45 12.10 7.25
C ASP A 305 -20.73 13.42 7.51
N ALA A 306 -21.49 14.49 7.74
CA ALA A 306 -20.95 15.82 7.99
C ALA A 306 -21.61 16.46 9.23
N LEU A 307 -20.77 17.03 10.10
CA LEU A 307 -21.18 17.74 11.30
C LEU A 307 -20.76 19.20 11.17
N PHE A 308 -21.72 20.10 11.33
CA PHE A 308 -21.53 21.53 11.31
C PHE A 308 -21.68 22.05 12.73
N VAL A 309 -20.64 22.72 13.24
CA VAL A 309 -20.63 23.34 14.57
C VAL A 309 -20.32 24.82 14.42
N LYS A 310 -21.10 25.70 15.03
CA LYS A 310 -20.81 27.14 14.98
C LYS A 310 -19.39 27.43 15.49
N ALA A 311 -18.64 28.23 14.73
CA ALA A 311 -17.20 28.42 14.96
C ALA A 311 -16.85 29.15 16.27
N ASP A 312 -17.81 29.86 16.85
CA ASP A 312 -17.70 30.56 18.14
C ASP A 312 -18.16 29.70 19.34
N CYS A 313 -18.67 28.50 19.10
CA CYS A 313 -19.07 27.56 20.14
C CYS A 313 -17.90 26.67 20.59
N GLU A 314 -17.97 26.18 21.84
CA GLU A 314 -17.10 25.09 22.30
C GLU A 314 -17.25 23.87 21.37
N GLU A 315 -16.16 23.12 21.14
CA GLU A 315 -16.24 21.87 20.38
C GLU A 315 -17.18 20.87 21.07
N PRO A 316 -18.01 20.13 20.30
CA PRO A 316 -18.80 19.05 20.87
C PRO A 316 -17.90 17.98 21.49
N VAL A 317 -18.32 17.42 22.62
CA VAL A 317 -17.57 16.38 23.37
C VAL A 317 -17.34 15.11 22.55
N LEU A 318 -18.27 14.76 21.66
CA LEU A 318 -18.20 13.55 20.86
C LEU A 318 -18.05 13.91 19.39
N PRO A 319 -16.91 13.57 18.77
CA PRO A 319 -16.73 13.63 17.33
C PRO A 319 -17.87 12.91 16.61
N LEU A 320 -18.24 13.38 15.41
CA LEU A 320 -19.32 12.82 14.59
C LEU A 320 -19.29 11.28 14.49
N ALA A 321 -18.08 10.74 14.38
CA ALA A 321 -17.86 9.31 14.34
C ALA A 321 -18.40 8.61 15.59
N MET A 322 -18.09 9.12 16.78
CA MET A 322 -18.50 8.49 18.04
C MET A 322 -20.01 8.52 18.29
N THR A 323 -20.73 9.51 17.75
CA THR A 323 -22.19 9.57 17.88
C THR A 323 -22.91 8.70 16.86
N THR A 324 -22.31 8.51 15.69
CA THR A 324 -22.81 7.64 14.62
C THR A 324 -22.54 6.16 14.93
N PHE A 325 -21.41 5.85 15.59
CA PHE A 325 -20.98 4.48 15.88
C PHE A 325 -21.19 4.11 17.36
N GLN A 326 -22.44 3.89 17.74
CA GLN A 326 -22.80 3.56 19.14
C GLN A 326 -22.48 2.11 19.54
N ASN A 327 -22.14 1.22 18.59
CA ASN A 327 -22.00 -0.22 18.80
C ASN A 327 -20.74 -0.82 18.15
N VAL A 328 -19.60 -0.12 18.20
CA VAL A 328 -18.34 -0.73 17.75
C VAL A 328 -18.00 -1.90 18.69
N GLN A 329 -17.80 -3.10 18.13
CA GLN A 329 -17.39 -4.24 18.92
C GLN A 329 -16.07 -3.93 19.64
N THR A 330 -15.95 -4.34 20.89
CA THR A 330 -14.72 -4.19 21.67
C THR A 330 -14.17 -5.58 21.96
N GLY A 331 -12.92 -5.82 21.57
CA GLY A 331 -12.16 -7.01 21.93
C GLY A 331 -10.83 -6.62 22.53
N SER A 332 -10.22 -7.52 23.30
CA SER A 332 -8.94 -7.31 23.96
C SER A 332 -7.81 -8.18 23.39
N SER A 333 -8.11 -9.07 22.44
CA SER A 333 -7.10 -9.94 21.84
C SER A 333 -6.36 -9.21 20.70
N ALA A 334 -5.09 -9.54 20.50
CA ALA A 334 -4.34 -9.02 19.37
C ALA A 334 -5.00 -9.41 18.03
N ALA A 335 -5.52 -10.64 17.91
CA ALA A 335 -6.24 -11.10 16.72
C ALA A 335 -7.50 -10.26 16.41
N PHE A 336 -8.18 -9.74 17.44
CA PHE A 336 -9.30 -8.83 17.26
C PHE A 336 -8.84 -7.52 16.62
N TRP A 337 -7.73 -6.94 17.08
CA TRP A 337 -7.22 -5.69 16.51
C TRP A 337 -6.63 -5.87 15.12
N GLU A 338 -5.97 -7.00 14.84
CA GLU A 338 -5.46 -7.31 13.51
C GLU A 338 -6.57 -7.42 12.46
N SER A 339 -7.81 -7.81 12.84
CA SER A 339 -8.92 -7.92 11.88
C SER A 339 -9.40 -6.59 11.31
N PHE A 340 -9.01 -5.46 11.90
CA PHE A 340 -9.26 -4.12 11.37
C PHE A 340 -8.18 -3.65 10.39
N THR A 341 -7.28 -4.55 9.96
CA THR A 341 -6.20 -4.20 9.04
C THR A 341 -6.17 -5.16 7.85
N ASN A 342 -5.57 -4.71 6.76
CA ASN A 342 -5.32 -5.55 5.58
C ASN A 342 -4.34 -6.72 5.85
N LYS A 343 -3.70 -6.76 7.03
CA LYS A 343 -2.71 -7.77 7.40
C LYS A 343 -3.27 -8.94 8.23
N SER A 344 -4.59 -9.00 8.45
CA SER A 344 -5.29 -10.05 9.21
C SER A 344 -5.06 -11.50 8.74
N GLY A 345 -4.31 -11.75 7.66
CA GLY A 345 -3.92 -13.08 7.20
C GLY A 345 -2.43 -13.43 7.30
N ASN A 346 -1.52 -12.47 7.55
CA ASN A 346 -0.07 -12.69 7.36
C ASN A 346 0.83 -12.34 8.56
N TYR A 347 0.33 -11.65 9.60
CA TYR A 347 1.13 -11.30 10.78
C TYR A 347 0.29 -11.40 12.06
N GLY A 348 -0.01 -12.64 12.49
CA GLY A 348 -0.43 -12.89 13.87
C GLY A 348 0.76 -12.80 14.84
N PRO A 349 0.55 -12.48 16.14
CA PRO A 349 1.62 -12.12 17.09
C PRO A 349 2.45 -13.31 17.61
N ALA A 350 2.44 -14.45 16.92
CA ALA A 350 3.07 -15.69 17.39
C ALA A 350 3.99 -16.36 16.34
N GLN A 351 4.24 -15.76 15.17
CA GLN A 351 4.96 -16.45 14.08
C GLN A 351 6.35 -15.91 13.77
N SER A 352 6.93 -15.01 14.57
CA SER A 352 8.34 -14.61 14.37
C SER A 352 9.34 -15.67 14.83
N ALA A 353 8.97 -16.59 15.71
CA ALA A 353 9.88 -17.61 16.25
C ALA A 353 9.93 -18.93 15.45
N ASP A 354 8.90 -19.24 14.65
CA ASP A 354 8.77 -20.51 13.90
C ASP A 354 8.89 -20.35 12.36
N ARG A 355 9.26 -19.16 11.88
CA ARG A 355 9.50 -18.92 10.44
C ARG A 355 10.91 -19.32 10.05
N LEU A 356 11.04 -19.92 8.87
CA LEU A 356 12.34 -20.20 8.26
C LEU A 356 13.02 -18.86 7.94
N SER A 357 14.21 -18.64 8.47
CA SER A 357 15.02 -17.50 8.07
C SER A 357 15.57 -17.71 6.65
N SER A 358 16.07 -16.63 6.02
CA SER A 358 16.75 -16.75 4.73
C SER A 358 17.97 -17.67 4.79
N GLN A 359 18.62 -17.76 5.94
CA GLN A 359 19.73 -18.68 6.18
C GLN A 359 19.27 -20.13 6.23
N ASP A 360 18.13 -20.41 6.87
CA ASP A 360 17.55 -21.76 6.93
C ASP A 360 17.10 -22.23 5.55
N VAL A 361 16.42 -21.37 4.78
CA VAL A 361 15.98 -21.71 3.42
C VAL A 361 17.19 -21.96 2.50
N SER A 362 18.23 -21.13 2.61
CA SER A 362 19.48 -21.33 1.88
C SER A 362 20.14 -22.67 2.22
N ALA A 363 20.18 -23.05 3.49
CA ALA A 363 20.73 -24.33 3.95
C ALA A 363 19.93 -25.53 3.43
N ILE A 364 18.59 -25.48 3.51
CA ILE A 364 17.69 -26.52 2.99
C ILE A 364 17.90 -26.68 1.48
N ARG A 365 17.92 -25.56 0.75
CA ARG A 365 18.12 -25.54 -0.71
C ARG A 365 19.48 -26.12 -1.10
N ALA A 366 20.54 -25.73 -0.39
CA ALA A 366 21.89 -26.26 -0.60
C ALA A 366 21.96 -27.78 -0.35
N ASP A 367 21.20 -28.30 0.60
CA ASP A 367 21.13 -29.74 0.87
C ASP A 367 20.34 -30.48 -0.22
N MET A 368 19.20 -29.95 -0.66
CA MET A 368 18.41 -30.50 -1.77
C MET A 368 19.19 -30.56 -3.09
N ARG A 369 20.02 -29.55 -3.40
CA ARG A 369 20.89 -29.54 -4.59
C ARG A 369 21.88 -30.69 -4.66
N LYS A 370 22.20 -31.33 -3.53
CA LYS A 370 23.10 -32.50 -3.51
C LYS A 370 22.44 -33.75 -4.08
N THR A 371 21.10 -33.81 -4.08
CA THR A 371 20.34 -35.03 -4.43
C THR A 371 19.27 -34.81 -5.50
N LEU A 372 18.88 -33.56 -5.77
CA LEU A 372 17.81 -33.21 -6.70
C LEU A 372 18.31 -32.26 -7.81
N PRO A 373 17.84 -32.42 -9.07
CA PRO A 373 18.03 -31.42 -10.13
C PRO A 373 17.33 -30.09 -9.80
N GLU A 374 17.84 -28.97 -10.32
CA GLU A 374 17.36 -27.61 -9.97
C GLU A 374 15.85 -27.43 -10.19
N TYR A 375 15.27 -28.01 -11.25
CA TYR A 375 13.83 -27.90 -11.53
C TYR A 375 12.92 -28.65 -10.54
N MET A 376 13.48 -29.53 -9.69
CA MET A 376 12.73 -30.22 -8.64
C MET A 376 12.82 -29.52 -7.28
N ILE A 377 13.57 -28.43 -7.20
CA ILE A 377 13.77 -27.67 -5.96
C ILE A 377 12.67 -26.60 -5.84
N PRO A 378 11.91 -26.56 -4.73
CA PRO A 378 10.85 -25.58 -4.53
C PRO A 378 11.37 -24.13 -4.59
N SER A 379 10.63 -23.27 -5.28
CA SER A 379 10.92 -21.83 -5.35
C SER A 379 10.55 -21.09 -4.05
N VAL A 380 9.66 -21.66 -3.23
CA VAL A 380 9.20 -21.07 -1.97
C VAL A 380 9.06 -22.14 -0.88
N PHE A 381 9.45 -21.81 0.34
CA PHE A 381 9.34 -22.66 1.51
C PHE A 381 8.44 -21.99 2.55
N VAL A 382 7.40 -22.71 3.02
CA VAL A 382 6.44 -22.22 4.01
C VAL A 382 6.54 -23.10 5.26
N SER A 383 6.85 -22.49 6.40
CA SER A 383 6.91 -23.20 7.68
C SER A 383 5.50 -23.41 8.24
N LEU A 384 5.20 -24.62 8.69
CA LEU A 384 3.93 -24.96 9.33
C LEU A 384 4.18 -25.67 10.66
N PRO A 385 3.48 -25.30 11.75
CA PRO A 385 3.59 -26.01 13.02
C PRO A 385 3.09 -27.46 12.92
N ALA A 386 2.13 -27.72 12.03
CA ALA A 386 1.69 -29.07 11.66
C ALA A 386 1.04 -29.07 10.26
N LEU A 387 1.14 -30.18 9.55
CA LEU A 387 0.41 -30.35 8.28
C LEU A 387 -1.10 -30.43 8.54
N PRO A 388 -1.94 -29.64 7.83
CA PRO A 388 -3.39 -29.72 7.96
C PRO A 388 -3.87 -31.10 7.52
N LYS A 389 -4.81 -31.69 8.26
CA LYS A 389 -5.33 -33.04 7.97
C LYS A 389 -6.84 -33.01 7.80
N THR A 390 -7.32 -33.73 6.80
CA THR A 390 -8.73 -34.12 6.65
C THR A 390 -9.17 -34.98 7.84
N GLN A 391 -10.49 -35.13 8.02
CA GLN A 391 -11.07 -35.99 9.07
C GLN A 391 -10.56 -37.45 9.02
N ASN A 392 -10.10 -37.91 7.85
CA ASN A 392 -9.53 -39.24 7.65
C ASN A 392 -7.99 -39.28 7.83
N GLY A 393 -7.38 -38.21 8.36
CA GLY A 393 -5.95 -38.14 8.67
C GLY A 393 -5.01 -37.88 7.48
N LYS A 394 -5.53 -37.79 6.25
CA LYS A 394 -4.74 -37.39 5.05
C LYS A 394 -4.48 -35.89 5.05
N VAL A 395 -3.36 -35.45 4.47
CA VAL A 395 -3.05 -34.02 4.30
C VAL A 395 -4.17 -33.33 3.52
N ASP A 396 -4.74 -32.27 4.10
CA ASP A 396 -5.74 -31.42 3.44
C ASP A 396 -5.04 -30.31 2.66
N ARG A 397 -4.83 -30.55 1.36
CA ARG A 397 -4.12 -29.62 0.47
C ARG A 397 -4.88 -28.30 0.27
N LYS A 398 -6.21 -28.27 0.48
CA LYS A 398 -7.01 -27.05 0.35
C LYS A 398 -6.82 -26.11 1.54
N GLN A 399 -6.32 -26.62 2.65
CA GLN A 399 -6.06 -25.87 3.87
C GLN A 399 -4.56 -25.52 4.04
N LEU A 400 -3.72 -25.86 3.06
CA LEU A 400 -2.35 -25.36 3.07
C LEU A 400 -2.40 -23.84 2.83
N PRO A 401 -1.76 -23.04 3.69
CA PRO A 401 -1.71 -21.60 3.48
C PRO A 401 -0.90 -21.31 2.22
N GLU A 402 -1.30 -20.26 1.52
CA GLU A 402 -0.48 -19.73 0.45
C GLU A 402 0.76 -19.01 1.01
N PRO A 403 1.88 -18.95 0.26
CA PRO A 403 3.09 -18.30 0.75
C PRO A 403 2.88 -16.83 1.08
N SER A 404 3.35 -16.40 2.24
CA SER A 404 3.34 -15.00 2.66
C SER A 404 4.50 -14.22 2.03
N ALA A 405 4.44 -12.89 2.03
CA ALA A 405 5.55 -12.05 1.57
C ALA A 405 6.88 -12.35 2.30
N ALA A 406 6.81 -12.66 3.60
CA ALA A 406 7.98 -13.06 4.38
C ALA A 406 8.55 -14.41 3.93
N ASP A 407 7.71 -15.36 3.50
CA ASP A 407 8.17 -16.65 2.96
C ASP A 407 8.87 -16.46 1.61
N LEU A 408 8.41 -15.51 0.80
CA LEU A 408 9.04 -15.14 -0.47
C LEU A 408 10.40 -14.44 -0.24
N GLU A 409 10.46 -13.52 0.72
CA GLU A 409 11.70 -12.83 1.12
C GLU A 409 12.72 -13.83 1.70
N ALA A 410 12.30 -14.70 2.63
CA ALA A 410 13.15 -15.75 3.19
C ALA A 410 13.59 -16.75 2.11
N SER A 411 12.75 -17.00 1.10
CA SER A 411 13.10 -17.88 -0.03
C SER A 411 14.08 -17.25 -1.02
N GLY A 412 14.53 -16.02 -0.78
CA GLY A 412 15.53 -15.36 -1.62
C GLY A 412 14.94 -14.90 -2.95
N GLN A 413 13.69 -14.43 -2.98
CA GLN A 413 13.15 -13.73 -4.15
C GLN A 413 13.72 -12.31 -4.34
N ARG A 414 14.55 -11.85 -3.39
CA ARG A 414 15.58 -10.81 -3.62
C ARG A 414 16.94 -11.44 -3.34
N ASP A 415 17.84 -11.40 -4.30
CA ASP A 415 19.17 -12.00 -4.21
C ASP A 415 20.13 -11.03 -3.50
N GLY A 416 20.19 -11.10 -2.18
CA GLY A 416 21.22 -10.45 -1.35
C GLY A 416 20.90 -9.03 -0.86
N PRO A 417 21.87 -8.37 -0.18
CA PRO A 417 21.75 -6.97 0.22
C PRO A 417 21.58 -6.08 -1.01
N TYR A 418 20.80 -5.00 -0.89
CA TYR A 418 20.56 -4.07 -1.98
C TYR A 418 21.88 -3.50 -2.52
N GLU A 419 22.17 -3.78 -3.78
CA GLU A 419 23.27 -3.19 -4.53
C GLU A 419 22.67 -2.27 -5.61
N PRO A 420 22.94 -0.96 -5.59
CA PRO A 420 22.39 -0.07 -6.60
C PRO A 420 22.89 -0.47 -8.00
N PRO A 421 22.03 -0.42 -9.04
CA PRO A 421 22.48 -0.52 -10.43
C PRO A 421 23.61 0.47 -10.72
N THR A 422 24.69 0.00 -11.33
CA THR A 422 25.87 0.80 -11.65
C THR A 422 26.13 0.82 -13.15
N GLY A 423 26.21 2.03 -13.71
CA GLY A 423 26.48 2.21 -15.13
C GLY A 423 25.22 2.17 -15.99
N HIS A 424 25.36 2.72 -17.20
CA HIS A 424 24.20 3.07 -18.05
C HIS A 424 23.32 1.87 -18.43
N MET A 425 23.92 0.69 -18.66
CA MET A 425 23.18 -0.52 -19.02
C MET A 425 22.35 -1.05 -17.85
N GLU A 426 22.96 -1.18 -16.66
CA GLU A 426 22.25 -1.65 -15.45
C GLU A 426 21.11 -0.68 -15.07
N GLU A 427 21.36 0.63 -15.10
CA GLU A 427 20.35 1.66 -14.79
C GLU A 427 19.15 1.61 -15.73
N THR A 428 19.39 1.42 -17.03
CA THR A 428 18.31 1.37 -18.03
C THR A 428 17.49 0.08 -17.90
N LEU A 429 18.17 -1.07 -17.69
CA LEU A 429 17.49 -2.35 -17.43
C LEU A 429 16.69 -2.31 -16.13
N ALA A 430 17.22 -1.65 -15.09
CA ALA A 430 16.51 -1.48 -13.83
C ALA A 430 15.22 -0.68 -14.02
N GLY A 431 15.25 0.38 -14.84
CA GLY A 431 14.06 1.10 -15.26
C GLY A 431 13.02 0.20 -15.93
N PHE A 432 13.44 -0.65 -16.87
CA PHE A 432 12.51 -1.62 -17.48
C PHE A 432 11.93 -2.61 -16.47
N TYR A 433 12.73 -3.07 -15.50
CA TYR A 433 12.24 -3.97 -14.45
C TYR A 433 11.22 -3.26 -13.57
N GLN A 434 11.50 -2.02 -13.16
CA GLN A 434 10.57 -1.20 -12.37
C GLN A 434 9.24 -0.99 -13.10
N ASP A 435 9.29 -0.66 -14.40
CA ASP A 435 8.11 -0.44 -15.23
C ASP A 435 7.30 -1.72 -15.46
N LEU A 436 7.96 -2.86 -15.68
CA LEU A 436 7.30 -4.13 -16.00
C LEU A 436 6.82 -4.88 -14.75
N LEU A 437 7.54 -4.77 -13.65
CA LEU A 437 7.28 -5.50 -12.40
C LEU A 437 6.58 -4.64 -11.35
N MET A 438 6.41 -3.34 -11.63
CA MET A 438 5.78 -2.36 -10.73
C MET A 438 6.47 -2.32 -9.36
N THR A 439 7.80 -2.40 -9.37
CA THR A 439 8.65 -2.36 -8.17
C THR A 439 9.33 -1.01 -8.04
N ALA A 440 9.41 -0.48 -6.81
CA ALA A 440 10.02 0.82 -6.57
C ALA A 440 11.56 0.79 -6.65
N GLU A 441 12.18 -0.33 -6.28
CA GLU A 441 13.63 -0.51 -6.24
C GLU A 441 14.01 -1.86 -6.85
N VAL A 442 15.05 -1.84 -7.70
CA VAL A 442 15.66 -3.03 -8.32
C VAL A 442 17.16 -2.98 -8.04
N SER A 443 17.69 -4.03 -7.42
CA SER A 443 19.12 -4.25 -7.18
C SER A 443 19.82 -4.73 -8.44
N ALA A 444 21.11 -4.42 -8.58
CA ALA A 444 21.96 -4.97 -9.63
C ALA A 444 22.01 -6.51 -9.59
N THR A 445 21.82 -7.09 -8.40
CA THR A 445 21.82 -8.54 -8.17
C THR A 445 20.44 -9.17 -8.29
N ASP A 446 19.38 -8.41 -8.58
CA ASP A 446 18.03 -8.96 -8.63
C ASP A 446 17.81 -9.83 -9.88
N CYS A 447 17.21 -11.00 -9.67
CA CYS A 447 16.74 -11.88 -10.73
C CYS A 447 15.33 -11.48 -11.20
N PHE A 448 15.14 -11.33 -12.52
CA PHE A 448 13.88 -10.92 -13.14
C PHE A 448 12.70 -11.83 -12.74
N PHE A 449 12.90 -13.14 -12.77
CA PHE A 449 11.86 -14.11 -12.44
C PHE A 449 11.62 -14.19 -10.93
N ALA A 450 12.66 -13.94 -10.13
CA ALA A 450 12.55 -13.87 -8.67
C ALA A 450 11.71 -12.68 -8.22
N LEU A 451 11.84 -11.53 -8.90
CA LEU A 451 11.03 -10.34 -8.69
C LEU A 451 9.58 -10.45 -9.21
N GLY A 452 9.16 -11.62 -9.69
CA GLY A 452 7.80 -11.88 -10.17
C GLY A 452 7.63 -11.78 -11.69
N GLY A 453 8.74 -11.68 -12.44
CA GLY A 453 8.74 -11.80 -13.88
C GLY A 453 8.27 -13.19 -14.34
N HIS A 454 7.54 -13.22 -15.45
CA HIS A 454 7.10 -14.46 -16.10
C HIS A 454 7.24 -14.34 -17.61
N SER A 455 7.01 -15.43 -18.36
CA SER A 455 7.29 -15.49 -19.81
C SER A 455 6.69 -14.36 -20.65
N LEU A 456 5.54 -13.81 -20.24
CA LEU A 456 4.92 -12.66 -20.93
C LEU A 456 5.68 -11.35 -20.66
N LEU A 457 5.99 -11.04 -19.39
CA LEU A 457 6.80 -9.88 -19.03
C LEU A 457 8.23 -10.01 -19.57
N ALA A 458 8.76 -11.23 -19.64
CA ALA A 458 10.05 -11.54 -20.25
C ALA A 458 10.06 -11.23 -21.75
N MET A 459 8.97 -11.55 -22.48
CA MET A 459 8.81 -11.18 -23.89
C MET A 459 8.70 -9.66 -24.08
N GLN A 460 8.04 -8.95 -23.16
CA GLN A 460 7.99 -7.49 -23.18
C GLN A 460 9.36 -6.87 -22.90
N LEU A 461 10.10 -7.38 -21.92
CA LEU A 461 11.47 -6.96 -21.64
C LEU A 461 12.39 -7.14 -22.86
N VAL A 462 12.31 -8.31 -23.52
CA VAL A 462 13.06 -8.57 -24.78
C VAL A 462 12.67 -7.56 -25.87
N HIS A 463 11.40 -7.17 -25.95
CA HIS A 463 10.96 -6.13 -26.89
C HIS A 463 11.54 -4.76 -26.54
N HIS A 464 11.52 -4.34 -25.27
CA HIS A 464 12.10 -3.07 -24.83
C HIS A 464 13.61 -2.99 -25.07
N ILE A 465 14.34 -4.08 -24.81
CA ILE A 465 15.78 -4.20 -25.10
C ILE A 465 16.03 -4.06 -26.61
N LYS A 466 15.21 -4.69 -27.46
CA LYS A 466 15.32 -4.58 -28.91
C LYS A 466 15.09 -3.16 -29.42
N GLN A 467 14.08 -2.46 -28.91
CA GLN A 467 13.80 -1.08 -29.31
C GLN A 467 14.91 -0.11 -28.88
N THR A 468 15.46 -0.32 -27.69
CA THR A 468 16.43 0.60 -27.09
C THR A 468 17.85 0.38 -27.63
N TYR A 469 18.26 -0.87 -27.80
CA TYR A 469 19.64 -1.23 -28.16
C TYR A 469 19.79 -1.90 -29.53
N GLY A 470 18.69 -2.16 -30.25
CA GLY A 470 18.72 -2.82 -31.55
C GLY A 470 19.09 -4.32 -31.49
N LEU A 471 19.19 -4.90 -30.30
CA LEU A 471 19.62 -6.29 -30.08
C LEU A 471 18.40 -7.21 -30.04
N GLN A 472 18.47 -8.32 -30.77
CA GLN A 472 17.44 -9.34 -30.75
C GLN A 472 17.86 -10.52 -29.86
N LEU A 473 17.36 -10.54 -28.63
CA LEU A 473 17.53 -11.66 -27.70
C LEU A 473 16.45 -12.73 -27.93
N ARG A 474 16.81 -13.98 -27.67
CA ARG A 474 15.84 -15.07 -27.48
C ARG A 474 15.43 -15.11 -26.02
N LEU A 475 14.23 -15.62 -25.75
CA LEU A 475 13.77 -15.83 -24.37
C LEU A 475 14.72 -16.72 -23.56
N ALA A 476 15.37 -17.69 -24.21
CA ALA A 476 16.37 -18.54 -23.58
C ALA A 476 17.56 -17.75 -23.02
N ASP A 477 17.99 -16.69 -23.71
CA ASP A 477 19.13 -15.86 -23.29
C ASP A 477 18.78 -15.05 -22.02
N LEU A 478 17.52 -14.65 -21.86
CA LEU A 478 17.02 -13.99 -20.64
C LEU A 478 16.83 -14.95 -19.45
N VAL A 479 16.49 -16.20 -19.73
CA VAL A 479 16.42 -17.25 -18.68
C VAL A 479 17.82 -17.60 -18.18
N GLU A 480 18.78 -17.69 -19.11
CA GLU A 480 20.19 -17.98 -18.81
C GLU A 480 20.87 -16.82 -18.07
N HIS A 481 20.54 -15.58 -18.41
CA HIS A 481 21.06 -14.36 -17.78
C HIS A 481 19.94 -13.59 -17.06
N SER A 482 19.34 -14.22 -16.06
CA SER A 482 18.14 -13.69 -15.39
C SER A 482 18.41 -12.62 -14.33
N VAL A 483 19.65 -12.54 -13.83
CA VAL A 483 20.12 -11.49 -12.91
C VAL A 483 20.43 -10.21 -13.68
N LEU A 484 20.01 -9.05 -13.15
CA LEU A 484 20.14 -7.77 -13.85
C LEU A 484 21.57 -7.45 -14.30
N ARG A 485 22.57 -7.61 -13.42
CA ARG A 485 24.00 -7.43 -13.73
C ARG A 485 24.49 -8.41 -14.79
N ASP A 486 24.06 -9.67 -14.73
CA ASP A 486 24.47 -10.68 -15.71
C ASP A 486 23.88 -10.40 -17.09
N LEU A 487 22.62 -9.96 -17.14
CA LEU A 487 21.96 -9.51 -18.36
C LEU A 487 22.65 -8.28 -18.95
N ALA A 488 22.99 -7.30 -18.11
CA ALA A 488 23.72 -6.10 -18.52
C ALA A 488 25.07 -6.46 -19.16
N GLY A 489 25.88 -7.30 -18.49
CA GLY A 489 27.17 -7.75 -19.01
C GLY A 489 27.06 -8.56 -20.30
N HIS A 490 26.01 -9.37 -20.44
CA HIS A 490 25.72 -10.09 -21.68
C HIS A 490 25.42 -9.14 -22.85
N LEU A 491 24.56 -8.14 -22.62
CA LEU A 491 24.23 -7.12 -23.63
C LEU A 491 25.45 -6.30 -24.04
N GLU A 492 26.27 -5.88 -23.09
CA GLU A 492 27.52 -5.13 -23.35
C GLU A 492 28.49 -5.95 -24.20
N SER A 493 28.62 -7.27 -23.94
CA SER A 493 29.44 -8.19 -24.73
C SER A 493 28.95 -8.31 -26.18
N LEU A 494 27.63 -8.34 -26.40
CA LEU A 494 27.04 -8.38 -27.74
C LEU A 494 27.25 -7.06 -28.51
N LEU A 495 27.16 -5.92 -27.83
CA LEU A 495 27.43 -4.61 -28.43
C LEU A 495 28.93 -4.43 -28.77
N GLY A 496 29.83 -4.90 -27.89
CA GLY A 496 31.27 -4.89 -28.12
C GLY A 496 31.71 -5.75 -29.31
N LYS A 497 31.04 -6.89 -29.55
CA LYS A 497 31.29 -7.75 -30.73
C LYS A 497 30.80 -7.13 -32.05
N SER A 498 29.76 -6.29 -32.03
CA SER A 498 29.27 -5.59 -33.22
C SER A 498 30.17 -4.42 -33.65
N ALA A 499 30.98 -3.86 -32.73
CA ALA A 499 31.93 -2.78 -33.02
C ALA A 499 33.30 -3.27 -33.54
N GLY A 500 33.59 -4.57 -33.48
CA GLY A 500 34.90 -5.16 -33.81
C GLY A 500 35.00 -5.87 -35.17
N GLY A 501 34.02 -5.73 -36.05
CA GLY A 501 34.01 -6.35 -37.38
C GLY A 501 34.75 -5.52 -38.43
N ASP A 502 36.09 -5.56 -38.43
CA ASP A 502 36.91 -4.91 -39.45
C ASP A 502 36.99 -5.76 -40.73
N PHE A 503 36.91 -5.08 -41.86
CA PHE A 503 36.86 -5.61 -43.22
C PHE A 503 38.16 -6.36 -43.58
N THR A 504 38.09 -7.62 -43.99
CA THR A 504 39.05 -8.20 -44.95
C THR A 504 38.34 -9.09 -45.96
N ALA A 505 38.59 -8.82 -47.23
CA ALA A 505 38.05 -9.52 -48.37
C ALA A 505 38.92 -10.72 -48.75
N GLY A 506 38.28 -11.84 -49.12
CA GLY A 506 38.83 -12.86 -50.01
C GLY A 506 38.74 -14.32 -49.53
N GLY A 507 38.00 -15.15 -50.26
CA GLY A 507 38.29 -16.60 -50.38
C GLY A 507 37.21 -17.59 -49.94
N GLU A 508 36.40 -18.02 -50.92
CA GLU A 508 35.71 -19.32 -51.13
C GLU A 508 35.40 -20.34 -50.00
N GLN A 509 34.10 -20.72 -49.98
CA GLN A 509 33.48 -22.05 -49.77
C GLN A 509 33.75 -22.87 -48.49
N SER A 510 32.68 -23.14 -47.72
CA SER A 510 31.97 -24.44 -47.77
C SER A 510 30.63 -24.39 -47.02
N ALA A 511 29.70 -25.23 -47.48
CA ALA A 511 28.27 -25.22 -47.17
C ALA A 511 27.89 -25.78 -45.79
N GLY A 512 26.80 -25.24 -45.23
CA GLY A 512 26.01 -25.82 -44.13
C GLY A 512 24.51 -25.65 -44.43
N PRO A 513 23.64 -26.58 -43.98
CA PRO A 513 22.39 -26.89 -44.67
C PRO A 513 21.28 -25.86 -44.42
N GLU A 514 20.52 -25.56 -45.47
CA GLU A 514 19.17 -25.01 -45.37
C GLU A 514 18.26 -26.01 -44.63
N ILE A 515 17.50 -25.55 -43.64
CA ILE A 515 16.35 -26.29 -43.10
C ILE A 515 15.11 -25.40 -43.06
N ARG A 516 14.06 -25.97 -43.66
CA ARG A 516 12.69 -25.50 -43.86
C ARG A 516 11.89 -25.37 -42.56
N ILE A 517 10.91 -24.48 -42.60
CA ILE A 517 9.81 -24.40 -41.62
C ILE A 517 8.87 -25.60 -41.82
N VAL A 518 8.59 -26.37 -40.76
CA VAL A 518 7.59 -27.44 -40.74
C VAL A 518 6.42 -26.98 -39.86
N GLY A 519 5.20 -27.05 -40.40
CA GLY A 519 3.95 -26.75 -39.72
C GLY A 519 3.46 -27.90 -38.83
N ALA A 520 2.44 -27.61 -38.02
CA ALA A 520 2.05 -28.32 -36.79
C ALA A 520 1.51 -29.77 -36.91
N ASP A 521 1.66 -30.48 -38.03
CA ASP A 521 1.01 -31.79 -38.24
C ASP A 521 1.94 -33.03 -38.23
N ASP A 522 3.24 -32.88 -37.97
CA ASP A 522 4.19 -34.02 -37.87
C ASP A 522 4.93 -34.02 -36.51
N LEU A 523 4.32 -34.60 -35.47
CA LEU A 523 5.02 -35.01 -34.24
C LEU A 523 5.18 -36.54 -34.24
N PRO A 524 6.42 -37.08 -34.20
CA PRO A 524 6.64 -38.52 -34.32
C PRO A 524 6.71 -39.18 -32.94
N PHE A 525 5.64 -39.18 -32.14
CA PHE A 525 5.58 -40.02 -30.93
C PHE A 525 4.14 -40.48 -30.63
N GLU A 526 3.93 -41.80 -30.57
CA GLU A 526 2.73 -42.40 -30.00
C GLU A 526 2.70 -42.18 -28.48
N VAL A 527 1.52 -41.83 -27.95
CA VAL A 527 1.26 -41.65 -26.52
C VAL A 527 1.04 -43.04 -25.89
N GLU A 528 2.05 -43.57 -25.22
CA GLU A 528 1.85 -44.65 -24.25
C GLU A 528 1.63 -44.06 -22.84
N GLU A 529 0.59 -44.56 -22.17
CA GLU A 529 0.13 -44.17 -20.84
C GLU A 529 1.23 -44.35 -19.77
N ILE A 530 1.62 -43.27 -19.10
CA ILE A 530 2.32 -43.35 -17.81
C ILE A 530 1.27 -43.10 -16.71
N PRO A 531 0.90 -44.11 -15.90
CA PRO A 531 0.00 -43.88 -14.79
C PRO A 531 0.75 -43.20 -13.63
N ASN A 532 0.10 -42.19 -13.03
CA ASN A 532 0.38 -41.57 -11.71
C ASN A 532 1.24 -40.30 -11.61
N ILE A 533 1.09 -39.30 -12.50
CA ILE A 533 1.62 -37.94 -12.24
C ILE A 533 0.52 -36.89 -12.50
N TRP A 534 0.31 -35.98 -11.55
CA TRP A 534 -0.65 -34.86 -11.66
C TRP A 534 0.10 -33.52 -11.68
N VAL A 535 -0.35 -32.59 -12.54
CA VAL A 535 0.17 -31.23 -12.74
C VAL A 535 -1.01 -30.26 -12.71
N PRO A 536 -0.99 -29.14 -11.97
CA PRO A 536 -2.07 -28.16 -12.01
C PRO A 536 -2.00 -27.28 -13.27
N GLY A 537 -3.11 -27.16 -14.01
CA GLY A 537 -3.26 -26.29 -15.19
C GLY A 537 -3.60 -27.00 -16.50
N LYS A 538 -3.68 -28.33 -16.50
CA LYS A 538 -4.44 -29.14 -17.46
C LYS A 538 -5.15 -30.26 -16.73
#